data_AF-A0A917LFJ3-F1
#
_entry.id   AF-A0A917LFJ3-F1
#
_cell.length_a   1.000
_cell.length_b   1.000
_cell.length_c   1.000
_cell.angle_alpha   90.00
_cell.angle_beta   90.00
_cell.angle_gamma   90.00
#
_symmetry.space_group_name_H-M   'P 1'
#
loop_
_entity.id
_entity.type
_entity.pdbx_description
1 polymer ?
#
loop_
_entity_poly.entity_id
_entity_poly.type
_entity_poly.pdbx_seq_one_letter_code
_entity_poly.pdbx_strand_id
1 'polypeptide(L)' 'MKCDRCNREASSHRMSYFNTEIICHPCEVEEMDHPLYVWAKQVEHDYVVKEEYNFPGVFAGKTWDLIKEITAIPTSV' A
#
# COMPACT_ATOMS: atom_id res chain seq x y z
N MET A 1 -12.81 -13.07 -4.53
CA MET A 1 -11.41 -13.00 -4.99
C MET A 1 -10.48 -13.31 -3.82
N LYS A 2 -9.22 -13.64 -4.09
CA LYS A 2 -8.22 -13.89 -3.04
C LYS A 2 -7.40 -12.63 -2.79
N CYS A 3 -6.96 -12.46 -1.55
CA CYS A 3 -6.00 -11.43 -1.17
C CYS A 3 -4.63 -11.72 -1.78
N ASP A 4 -4.00 -10.72 -2.41
CA ASP A 4 -2.69 -10.90 -3.08
C ASP A 4 -1.55 -11.23 -2.11
N ARG A 5 -1.67 -10.84 -0.84
CA ARG A 5 -0.65 -11.11 0.20
C ARG A 5 -0.79 -12.49 0.83
N CYS A 6 -1.96 -12.79 1.39
CA CYS A 6 -2.16 -14.01 2.18
C CYS A 6 -2.87 -15.13 1.44
N ASN A 7 -3.32 -14.90 0.19
CA ASN A 7 -4.05 -15.85 -0.65
C ASN A 7 -5.36 -16.41 -0.07
N ARG A 8 -5.85 -15.84 1.04
CA ARG A 8 -7.16 -16.19 1.63
C ARG A 8 -8.28 -15.47 0.90
N GLU A 9 -9.46 -16.10 0.87
CA GLU A 9 -10.68 -15.43 0.43
C GLU A 9 -11.14 -14.43 1.49
N ALA A 10 -11.64 -13.29 1.02
CA ALA A 10 -12.23 -12.27 1.87
C ALA A 10 -13.52 -11.72 1.26
N SER A 11 -14.43 -11.25 2.11
CA SER A 11 -15.69 -10.61 1.70
C SER A 11 -15.50 -9.18 1.20
N SER A 12 -14.41 -8.52 1.62
CA SER A 12 -14.05 -7.17 1.21
C SER A 12 -12.56 -7.09 0.94
N HIS A 13 -12.20 -6.19 0.02
CA HIS A 13 -10.84 -5.94 -0.36
C HIS A 13 -10.59 -4.44 -0.48
N ARG A 14 -9.34 -4.03 -0.27
CA ARG A 14 -8.84 -2.66 -0.47
C ARG A 14 -7.59 -2.72 -1.34
N MET A 15 -7.27 -1.61 -2.00
CA MET A 15 -5.96 -1.45 -2.60
C MET A 15 -4.98 -0.96 -1.53
N SER A 16 -3.76 -1.51 -1.55
CA SER A 16 -2.64 -1.09 -0.72
C SER A 16 -2.26 0.36 -1.00
N TYR A 17 -1.81 1.11 0.02
CA TYR A 17 -1.25 2.45 -0.17
C TYR A 17 0.22 2.41 -0.66
N PHE A 18 0.90 1.28 -0.47
CA PHE A 18 2.30 1.14 -0.84
C PHE A 18 2.50 0.66 -2.28
N ASN A 19 1.58 -0.13 -2.81
CA ASN A 19 1.71 -0.78 -4.11
C ASN A 19 0.34 -1.14 -4.69
N THR A 20 0.31 -1.88 -5.80
CA THR A 20 -0.92 -2.24 -6.52
C THR A 20 -1.60 -3.51 -6.00
N GLU A 21 -1.18 -4.05 -4.85
CA GLU A 21 -1.78 -5.28 -4.29
C GLU A 21 -3.19 -5.01 -3.77
N ILE A 22 -4.11 -5.94 -4.07
CA ILE A 22 -5.47 -5.97 -3.54
C ILE A 22 -5.49 -6.86 -2.29
N ILE A 23 -5.74 -6.25 -1.14
CA ILE A 23 -5.55 -6.85 0.18
C ILE A 23 -6.87 -7.00 0.93
N CYS A 24 -6.94 -8.00 1.81
CA CYS A 24 -8.05 -8.17 2.75
C CYS A 24 -7.86 -7.29 3.99
N HIS A 25 -8.93 -7.09 4.76
CA HIS A 25 -8.90 -6.26 5.98
C HIS A 25 -7.79 -6.64 6.99
N PRO A 26 -7.52 -7.93 7.30
CA PRO A 26 -6.38 -8.27 8.17
C PRO A 26 -5.03 -7.79 7.64
N CYS A 27 -4.79 -7.88 6.33
CA CYS A 27 -3.55 -7.41 5.72
C CYS A 27 -3.49 -5.87 5.63
N GLU A 28 -4.64 -5.19 5.56
CA GLU A 28 -4.72 -3.73 5.71
C GLU A 28 -4.34 -3.31 7.13
N VAL A 29 -4.78 -4.03 8.17
CA VAL A 29 -4.39 -3.74 9.55
C VAL A 29 -2.88 -3.89 9.74
N GLU A 30 -2.27 -4.95 9.21
CA GLU A 30 -0.81 -5.11 9.20
C GLU A 30 -0.11 -3.97 8.43
N GLU A 31 -0.72 -3.48 7.35
CA GLU A 31 -0.20 -2.35 6.58
C GLU A 31 -0.25 -1.04 7.37
N MET A 32 -1.31 -0.82 8.15
CA MET A 32 -1.50 0.36 8.99
C MET A 32 -0.45 0.48 10.09
N ASP A 33 0.09 -0.64 10.57
CA ASP A 33 1.16 -0.67 11.57
C ASP A 33 2.54 -0.35 10.97
N HIS A 34 2.66 -0.27 9.65
CA HIS A 34 3.92 0.04 9.00
C HIS A 34 4.37 1.49 9.29
N PRO A 35 5.65 1.74 9.65
CA PRO A 35 6.14 3.08 10.01
C PRO A 35 5.89 4.15 8.94
N LEU A 36 5.83 3.75 7.68
CA LEU A 36 5.63 4.63 6.53
C LEU A 36 4.18 4.74 6.07
N TYR A 37 3.22 4.14 6.76
CA TYR A 37 1.81 4.09 6.32
C TYR A 37 1.21 5.47 6.14
N VAL A 38 1.37 6.32 7.16
CA VAL A 38 0.84 7.69 7.15
C VAL A 38 1.44 8.50 5.99
N TRP A 39 2.73 8.32 5.74
CA TRP A 39 3.41 8.97 4.61
C TRP A 39 2.89 8.47 3.26
N ALA A 40 2.78 7.14 3.05
CA ALA A 40 2.28 6.57 1.81
C ALA A 40 0.86 7.04 1.48
N LYS A 41 -0.01 7.08 2.50
CA LYS A 41 -1.37 7.60 2.38
C LYS A 41 -1.41 9.09 2.03
N GLN A 42 -0.52 9.90 2.62
CA GLN A 42 -0.42 11.32 2.27
C GLN A 42 0.02 11.51 0.82
N VAL A 43 0.99 10.73 0.35
CA VAL A 43 1.43 10.80 -1.06
C VAL A 43 0.28 10.48 -1.99
N GLU A 44 -0.45 9.38 -1.77
CA GLU A 44 -1.62 9.03 -2.59
C GLU A 44 -2.67 10.14 -2.62
N HIS A 45 -2.99 10.73 -1.47
CA HIS A 45 -3.90 11.86 -1.39
C HIS A 45 -3.42 13.06 -2.21
N ASP A 46 -2.11 13.37 -2.20
CA ASP A 46 -1.54 14.48 -2.98
C ASP A 46 -1.67 14.24 -4.50
N TYR A 47 -1.62 12.98 -4.96
CA TYR A 47 -1.91 12.62 -6.35
C TYR A 47 -3.40 12.78 -6.67
N VAL A 48 -4.30 12.33 -5.80
CA VAL A 48 -5.75 12.51 -5.97
C VAL A 48 -6.14 13.99 -6.05
N VAL A 49 -5.55 14.83 -5.20
CA VAL A 49 -5.77 16.29 -5.22
C VAL A 49 -5.33 16.92 -6.55
N LYS A 50 -4.32 16.34 -7.21
CA LYS A 50 -3.87 16.75 -8.55
C LYS A 50 -4.67 16.12 -9.69
N GLU A 51 -5.78 15.44 -9.38
CA GLU A 51 -6.61 14.68 -10.33
C GLU A 51 -5.88 13.50 -11.00
N GLU A 52 -4.81 12.99 -10.36
CA GLU A 52 -4.04 11.82 -10.80
C GLU A 52 -4.49 10.55 -10.05
N TYR A 53 -5.62 9.97 -10.46
CA TYR A 53 -6.24 8.83 -9.78
C TYR A 53 -5.57 7.46 -10.03
N ASN A 54 -4.48 7.41 -10.81
CA ASN A 54 -3.78 6.16 -11.18
C ASN A 54 -2.41 6.02 -10.50
N PHE A 55 -2.22 6.65 -9.34
CA PHE A 55 -0.99 6.52 -8.58
C PHE A 55 -0.79 5.06 -8.10
N PRO A 56 0.29 4.37 -8.51
CA PRO A 56 0.46 2.94 -8.24
C PRO A 56 0.97 2.62 -6.81
N GLY A 57 1.14 3.64 -5.97
CA GLY A 57 1.73 3.54 -4.63
C GLY A 57 3.21 3.91 -4.59
N VAL A 58 3.68 4.33 -3.42
CA VAL A 58 5.06 4.82 -3.19
C VAL A 58 6.15 3.78 -3.40
N PHE A 59 5.80 2.49 -3.38
CA PHE A 59 6.68 1.34 -3.59
C PHE A 59 6.13 0.42 -4.68
N ALA A 60 5.46 0.98 -5.69
CA ALA A 60 4.98 0.24 -6.85
C ALA A 60 6.06 -0.72 -7.42
N GLY A 61 5.65 -1.96 -7.69
CA GLY A 61 6.54 -3.02 -8.17
C GLY A 61 7.35 -3.74 -7.09
N LYS A 62 7.26 -3.35 -5.80
CA LYS A 62 7.83 -4.11 -4.68
C LYS A 62 6.77 -5.01 -4.03
N THR A 63 7.19 -6.19 -3.59
CA THR A 63 6.35 -7.12 -2.83
C THR A 63 6.19 -6.64 -1.39
N TRP A 64 5.10 -7.06 -0.72
CA TRP A 64 4.90 -6.78 0.70
C TRP A 64 6.09 -7.19 1.58
N ASP A 65 6.73 -8.34 1.29
CA ASP A 65 7.90 -8.80 2.03
C ASP A 65 9.09 -7.86 1.94
N LEU A 66 9.32 -7.24 0.79
CA LEU A 66 10.38 -6.22 0.65
C LEU A 66 9.98 -4.91 1.32
N ILE A 67 8.70 -4.53 1.26
CA ILE A 67 8.21 -3.27 1.82
C ILE A 67 8.34 -3.26 3.35
N LYS A 68 8.05 -4.37 4.04
CA LYS A 68 8.18 -4.50 5.50
C LYS A 68 9.57 -4.14 6.04
N GLU A 69 10.61 -4.30 5.23
CA GLU A 69 11.99 -3.99 5.60
C GLU A 69 12.34 -2.50 5.38
N ILE A 70 11.49 -1.73 4.67
CA ILE A 70 11.71 -0.31 4.37
C ILE A 70 11.09 0.55 5.47
N THR A 71 11.91 0.93 6.45
CA THR A 71 11.44 1.69 7.62
C THR A 71 11.72 3.19 7.53
N ALA A 72 12.35 3.66 6.45
CA ALA A 72 12.69 5.06 6.23
C ALA A 72 12.17 5.57 4.88
N ILE A 73 11.72 6.82 4.86
CA ILE A 73 11.29 7.50 3.63
C ILE A 73 12.49 7.61 2.69
N PRO A 74 12.40 7.14 1.44
CA PRO A 74 13.50 7.27 0.48
C PRO A 74 13.74 8.75 0.17
N THR A 75 15.00 9.18 0.24
CA THR A 75 15.42 10.59 0.07
C THR A 75 15.40 11.09 -1.37
N SER A 76 14.93 10.29 -2.32
CA SER A 76 14.93 10.63 -3.74
C SER A 76 13.51 10.59 -4.28
N VAL A 77 12.85 11.75 -4.28
CA VAL A 77 11.70 12.04 -5.15
C VAL A 77 12.19 12.98 -6.24
#